data_AF-A0A6V7XVW7-F1
#
_entry.id   AF-A0A6V7XVW7-F1
#
_cell.length_a   1.000
_cell.length_b   1.000
_cell.length_c   1.000
_cell.angle_alpha   90.00
_cell.angle_beta   90.00
_cell.angle_gamma   90.00
#
_symmetry.space_group_name_H-M   'P 1'
#
loop_
_entity.id
_entity.type
_entity.pdbx_description
1 polymer ?
#
loop_
_entity_poly.entity_id
_entity_poly.type
_entity_poly.pdbx_seq_one_letter_code
_entity_poly.pdbx_strand_id
1 'polypeptide(L)' 'MTNEFPYVFFTQNGKQIGKGILLKENFDAYKPCIWLKCYSIETNFGNNLKTKPFMYDISKHLVIKEFY' A
#
# COMPACT_ATOMS: atom_id res chain seq x y z
N MET A 1 -1.98 17.87 -19.77
CA MET A 1 -2.39 17.30 -18.47
C MET A 1 -1.91 15.86 -18.46
N THR A 2 -1.00 15.50 -17.57
CA THR A 2 -0.67 14.11 -17.30
C THR A 2 -1.85 13.50 -16.57
N ASN A 3 -2.48 12.49 -17.16
CA ASN A 3 -3.51 11.72 -16.46
C ASN A 3 -2.79 10.88 -15.40
N GLU A 4 -2.74 11.39 -14.17
CA GLU A 4 -2.22 10.66 -13.02
C GLU A 4 -3.28 9.68 -12.55
N PHE A 5 -3.00 8.40 -12.72
CA PHE A 5 -3.85 7.32 -12.22
C PHE A 5 -3.34 6.84 -10.87
N PRO A 6 -4.22 6.58 -9.89
CA PRO A 6 -3.79 5.98 -8.65
C PRO A 6 -3.25 4.56 -8.89
N TYR A 7 -2.38 4.10 -8.00
CA TYR A 7 -1.83 2.74 -8.06
C TYR A 7 -1.73 2.12 -6.68
N VAL A 8 -1.72 0.79 -6.65
CA VAL A 8 -1.54 -0.01 -5.42
C VAL A 8 -0.35 -0.93 -5.61
N PHE A 9 0.45 -1.08 -4.56
CA PHE A 9 1.52 -2.07 -4.51
C PHE A 9 1.53 -2.71 -3.12
N PHE A 10 2.22 -3.83 -3.01
CA PHE A 10 2.32 -4.58 -1.76
C PHE A 10 3.78 -4.67 -1.33
N THR A 11 4.00 -4.71 -0.03
CA THR A 11 5.33 -4.94 0.55
C THR A 11 5.27 -6.05 1.58
N GLN A 12 6.32 -6.84 1.67
CA GLN A 12 6.54 -7.79 2.75
C GLN A 12 7.86 -7.41 3.43
N ASN A 13 7.81 -7.16 4.75
CA ASN A 13 8.96 -6.74 5.55
C ASN A 13 9.73 -5.54 4.95
N GLY A 14 9.01 -4.53 4.45
CA GLY A 14 9.59 -3.31 3.88
C GLY A 14 10.09 -3.42 2.44
N LYS A 15 10.06 -4.62 1.83
CA LYS A 15 10.43 -4.83 0.43
C LYS A 15 9.19 -5.00 -0.44
N GLN A 16 9.13 -4.33 -1.60
CA GLN A 16 8.04 -4.50 -2.56
C GLN A 16 7.96 -5.95 -3.05
N ILE A 17 6.74 -6.47 -3.15
CA ILE A 17 6.44 -7.78 -3.73
C ILE A 17 5.60 -7.59 -5.00
N GLY A 18 6.05 -8.19 -6.10
CA GLY A 18 5.42 -8.02 -7.41
C GLY A 18 5.54 -6.60 -7.99
N LYS A 19 4.82 -6.37 -9.08
CA LYS A 19 4.63 -5.04 -9.69
C LYS A 19 3.44 -4.33 -9.04
N GLY A 20 3.46 -3.01 -9.07
CA GLY A 20 2.29 -2.20 -8.78
C GLY A 20 1.15 -2.46 -9.76
N ILE A 21 -0.06 -2.09 -9.35
CA ILE A 21 -1.29 -2.21 -10.13
C ILE A 21 -1.75 -0.78 -10.40
N LEU A 22 -1.74 -0.39 -11.67
CA LEU A 22 -2.32 0.89 -12.10
C LEU A 22 -3.84 0.77 -12.09
N LEU A 23 -4.52 1.68 -11.40
CA LEU A 23 -5.97 1.67 -11.31
C LEU A 23 -6.56 2.45 -12.48
N LYS A 24 -7.50 1.84 -13.20
CA LYS A 24 -8.10 2.41 -14.42
C LYS A 24 -9.09 3.54 -14.15
N GLU A 25 -9.63 3.58 -12.92
CA GLU A 25 -10.66 4.52 -12.50
C GLU A 25 -10.16 5.26 -11.25
N ASN A 26 -10.38 6.57 -11.22
CA ASN A 26 -10.07 7.39 -10.07
C ASN A 26 -11.30 7.40 -9.15
N PHE A 27 -11.42 6.37 -8.31
CA PHE A 27 -12.47 6.33 -7.30
C PHE A 27 -12.09 7.22 -6.11
N ASP A 28 -13.05 7.99 -5.62
CA ASP A 28 -12.83 8.94 -4.53
C ASP A 28 -12.59 8.27 -3.15
N ALA A 29 -12.81 6.95 -3.03
CA ALA A 29 -12.77 6.27 -1.73
C ALA A 29 -12.22 4.83 -1.80
N TYR A 30 -10.90 4.70 -1.69
CA TYR A 30 -10.26 3.41 -1.38
C TYR A 30 -10.28 3.15 0.13
N LYS A 31 -10.67 1.94 0.52
CA LYS A 31 -10.69 1.52 1.93
C LYS A 31 -9.91 0.21 2.10
N PRO A 32 -9.02 0.11 3.10
CA PRO A 32 -8.35 -1.16 3.39
C PRO A 32 -9.38 -2.20 3.81
N CYS A 33 -9.27 -3.41 3.26
CA CYS A 33 -10.12 -4.55 3.60
C CYS A 33 -9.24 -5.78 3.83
N ILE A 34 -9.54 -6.55 4.87
CA ILE A 34 -8.81 -7.77 5.22
C ILE A 34 -9.84 -8.86 5.53
N TRP A 35 -9.66 -10.03 4.93
CA TRP A 35 -10.50 -11.20 5.19
C TRP A 35 -9.64 -12.32 5.78
N LEU A 36 -10.12 -12.94 6.86
CA LEU A 36 -9.37 -13.93 7.63
C LEU A 36 -10.18 -15.21 7.79
N LYS A 37 -9.50 -16.35 7.73
CA LYS A 37 -10.08 -17.67 7.98
C LYS A 37 -9.26 -18.41 9.04
N CYS A 38 -9.72 -18.37 10.29
CA CYS A 38 -9.08 -19.02 11.45
C CYS A 38 -7.69 -18.46 11.85
N TYR A 39 -7.47 -17.15 11.70
CA TYR A 39 -6.24 -16.47 12.13
C TYR A 39 -6.53 -15.21 12.93
N SER A 40 -5.57 -14.80 13.76
CA SER A 40 -5.57 -13.50 14.45
C SER A 40 -4.48 -12.61 13.85
N ILE A 41 -4.80 -11.35 13.59
CA ILE A 41 -3.84 -10.34 13.13
C ILE A 41 -3.98 -9.08 13.96
N GLU A 42 -2.93 -8.27 13.97
CA GLU A 42 -2.97 -6.92 14.51
C GLU A 42 -2.69 -5.94 13.38
N THR A 43 -3.61 -4.99 13.17
CA THR A 43 -3.42 -3.95 12.15
C THR A 43 -2.70 -2.73 12.73
N ASN A 44 -2.07 -1.95 11.87
CA ASN A 44 -1.54 -0.63 12.19
C ASN A 44 -1.96 0.31 11.07
N PHE A 45 -2.79 1.30 11.40
CA PHE A 45 -3.22 2.34 10.45
C PHE A 45 -2.51 3.68 10.68
N GLY A 46 -1.47 3.71 11.52
CA GLY A 46 -0.64 4.90 11.73
C GLY A 46 -0.99 5.76 12.92
N ASN A 47 -1.95 5.34 13.74
CA ASN A 47 -2.38 6.11 14.91
C ASN A 47 -1.27 6.27 15.97
N ASN A 48 -0.27 5.37 15.98
CA ASN A 48 0.83 5.40 16.93
C ASN A 48 2.16 4.99 16.27
N LEU A 49 2.80 5.95 15.61
CA LEU A 49 4.09 5.72 14.96
C LEU A 49 5.28 5.68 15.94
N LYS A 50 5.10 6.17 17.18
CA LYS A 50 6.19 6.22 18.18
C LYS A 50 6.47 4.85 18.76
N THR A 51 5.44 4.16 19.25
CA THR A 51 5.62 2.83 19.86
C THR A 51 5.37 1.70 18.87
N LYS A 52 4.67 1.97 17.76
CA LYS A 52 4.39 1.00 16.69
C LYS A 52 4.67 1.64 15.31
N PRO A 53 5.93 1.87 14.96
CA PRO A 53 6.28 2.47 13.67
C PRO A 53 5.80 1.59 12.51
N PHE A 54 5.42 2.22 11.39
CA PHE A 54 5.22 1.49 10.14
C PHE A 54 6.55 0.94 9.64
N MET A 55 6.55 -0.31 9.18
CA MET A 55 7.74 -0.97 8.63
C MET A 55 8.12 -0.49 7.22
N TYR A 56 7.35 0.40 6.61
CA TYR A 56 7.62 0.93 5.28
C TYR A 56 7.81 2.45 5.34
N ASP A 57 8.95 2.91 4.83
CA ASP A 57 9.28 4.32 4.71
C ASP A 57 8.79 4.84 3.35
N ILE A 58 7.62 5.48 3.36
CA ILE A 58 6.97 6.02 2.17
C ILE A 58 7.83 7.07 1.44
N SER A 59 8.79 7.71 2.12
CA SER A 59 9.66 8.71 1.51
C SER A 59 10.67 8.12 0.53
N LYS A 60 10.96 6.82 0.65
CA LYS A 60 11.89 6.08 -0.22
C LYS A 60 11.22 5.49 -1.45
N HIS A 61 9.93 5.77 -1.66
CA HIS A 61 9.20 5.25 -2.80
C HIS A 61 9.57 6.01 -4.08
N LEU A 62 10.37 5.39 -4.93
CA LEU A 62 10.64 5.87 -6.28
C LEU A 62 9.67 5.16 -7.24
N VAL A 63 8.79 5.91 -7.89
CA VAL A 63 7.85 5.40 -8.90
C VAL A 63 8.65 5.03 -10.16
N ILE A 64 9.35 3.91 -10.12
CA ILE A 64 10.01 3.32 -11.27
C ILE A 64 8.98 2.41 -11.93
N LYS A 65 8.82 2.53 -13.25
CA LYS A 65 7.82 1.92 -14.15
C LYS A 65 7.61 0.41 -13.93
N GLU A 66 6.92 0.04 -12.87
CA GLU A 66 6.64 -1.35 -12.50
C GLU A 66 5.14 -1.54 -12.32
N PHE A 67 4.36 -1.29 -13.37
CA PHE A 67 2.93 -1.58 -13.38
C PHE A 67 2.63 -2.77 -14.31
N TYR A 68 1.61 -3.55 -13.97
CA TYR A 68 0.95 -4.48 -14.90
C TYR A 68 0.09 -3.74 -15.92
#